data_AF-A0A3Q7I6Z1-F1
#
_entry.id   AF-A0A3Q7I6Z1-F1
#
_cell.length_a   1.000
_cell.length_b   1.000
_cell.length_c   1.000
_cell.angle_alpha   90.00
_cell.angle_beta   90.00
_cell.angle_gamma   90.00
#
_symmetry.space_group_name_H-M   'P 1'
#
loop_
_entity.id
_entity.type
_entity.pdbx_description
1 polymer ?
#
loop_
_entity_poly.entity_id
_entity_poly.type
_entity_poly.pdbx_seq_one_letter_code
_entity_poly.pdbx_strand_id
1 'polypeptide(L)'
;MLKLSHVLAFLLLASLFQSLMARDLSDGIEVLEILENEIQDAFCSGKQSWPELVGKPAEYAKKIIEKENPIAHVSVLFPGMPRPGNYVCGRVFLVVDWEAIVKITPRMG
;
A
#
# COMPACT_ATOMS: atom_id res chain seq x y z
N MET A 1 -9.20 -59.20 -17.36
CA MET A 1 -10.54 -58.64 -17.07
C MET A 1 -10.41 -57.66 -15.91
N LEU A 2 -10.32 -56.36 -16.21
CA LEU A 2 -10.37 -55.32 -15.18
C LEU A 2 -11.83 -55.32 -14.64
N LYS A 3 -12.07 -55.87 -13.44
CA LYS A 3 -13.44 -55.90 -12.89
C LYS A 3 -13.89 -54.45 -12.71
N LEU A 4 -15.14 -54.15 -13.07
CA LEU A 4 -15.74 -52.80 -12.96
C LEU A 4 -15.50 -52.15 -11.58
N SER A 5 -15.40 -52.96 -10.52
CA SER A 5 -15.03 -52.53 -9.17
C SER A 5 -13.67 -51.84 -9.05
N HIS A 6 -12.67 -52.26 -9.83
CA HIS A 6 -11.34 -51.66 -9.79
C HIS A 6 -11.35 -50.29 -10.48
N VAL A 7 -12.08 -50.14 -11.59
CA VAL A 7 -12.24 -48.86 -12.28
C VAL A 7 -12.91 -47.84 -11.37
N LEU A 8 -13.99 -48.23 -10.68
CA LEU A 8 -14.66 -47.39 -9.69
C LEU A 8 -13.75 -47.01 -8.53
N ALA A 9 -12.97 -47.96 -7.99
CA ALA A 9 -12.01 -47.67 -6.92
C ALA A 9 -10.93 -46.66 -7.37
N PHE A 10 -10.40 -46.80 -8.59
CA PHE A 10 -9.43 -45.84 -9.13
C PHE A 10 -10.04 -44.46 -9.36
N LEU A 11 -11.29 -44.37 -9.84
CA LEU A 11 -11.99 -43.09 -10.03
C LEU A 11 -12.30 -42.41 -8.69
N LEU A 12 -12.68 -43.17 -7.67
CA LEU A 12 -12.91 -42.65 -6.31
C LEU A 12 -11.60 -42.23 -5.63
N LEU A 13 -10.50 -42.95 -5.84
CA LEU A 13 -9.19 -42.50 -5.40
C LEU A 13 -8.81 -41.19 -6.09
N ALA A 14 -8.98 -41.12 -7.41
CA ALA A 14 -8.63 -39.93 -8.18
C ALA A 14 -9.44 -38.70 -7.74
N SER A 15 -10.73 -38.83 -7.46
CA SER A 15 -11.54 -37.72 -6.95
C SER A 15 -11.13 -37.29 -5.53
N LEU A 16 -10.70 -38.23 -4.68
CA LEU A 16 -10.16 -37.93 -3.36
C LEU A 16 -8.84 -37.15 -3.48
N PHE A 17 -7.96 -37.53 -4.41
CA PHE A 17 -6.71 -36.79 -4.68
C PHE A 17 -6.98 -35.38 -5.23
N GLN A 18 -7.94 -35.23 -6.15
CA GLN A 18 -8.35 -33.91 -6.65
C GLN A 18 -8.87 -33.02 -5.51
N SER A 19 -9.65 -33.58 -4.59
CA SER A 19 -10.17 -32.86 -3.42
C SER A 19 -9.07 -32.49 -2.41
N LEU A 20 -8.03 -33.32 -2.26
CA LEU A 20 -6.88 -33.04 -1.40
C LEU A 20 -6.01 -31.91 -1.97
N MET A 21 -5.68 -31.95 -3.27
CA MET A 21 -4.91 -30.90 -3.96
C MET A 21 -5.65 -29.56 -3.99
N ALA A 22 -6.97 -29.57 -4.12
CA ALA A 22 -7.78 -28.36 -4.05
C ALA A 22 -7.78 -27.73 -2.65
N ARG A 23 -7.73 -28.54 -1.58
CA ARG A 23 -7.60 -28.04 -0.21
C ARG A 23 -6.23 -27.43 0.05
N ASP A 24 -5.15 -28.10 -0.36
CA ASP A 24 -3.77 -27.63 -0.21
C ASP A 24 -3.55 -26.28 -0.95
N LEU A 25 -4.16 -26.14 -2.13
CA LEU A 25 -4.14 -24.88 -2.87
C LEU A 25 -4.98 -23.78 -2.18
N SER A 26 -6.17 -24.12 -1.65
CA SER A 26 -7.03 -23.17 -0.92
C SER A 26 -6.37 -22.65 0.36
N ASP A 27 -5.75 -23.54 1.13
CA ASP A 27 -5.07 -23.22 2.40
C ASP A 27 -3.84 -22.34 2.14
N GLY A 28 -3.09 -22.63 1.06
CA GLY A 28 -1.99 -21.78 0.59
C GLY A 28 -2.44 -20.41 0.07
N ILE A 29 -3.59 -20.32 -0.61
CA ILE A 29 -4.16 -19.05 -1.09
C ILE A 29 -4.55 -18.14 0.09
N GLU A 30 -5.19 -18.69 1.13
CA GLU A 30 -5.59 -17.93 2.32
C GLU A 30 -4.38 -17.36 3.08
N VAL A 31 -3.30 -18.13 3.22
CA VAL A 31 -2.05 -17.66 3.85
C VAL A 31 -1.36 -16.56 3.02
N LEU A 32 -1.40 -16.65 1.69
CA LEU A 32 -0.86 -15.62 0.80
C LEU A 32 -1.68 -14.32 0.89
N GLU A 33 -3.00 -14.43 0.95
CA GLU A 33 -3.90 -13.27 1.06
C GLU A 33 -3.74 -12.56 2.42
N ILE A 34 -3.50 -13.30 3.51
CA ILE A 34 -3.18 -12.72 4.82
C ILE A 34 -1.83 -11.98 4.77
N LEU A 35 -0.82 -12.57 4.13
CA LEU A 35 0.51 -11.96 4.02
C LEU A 35 0.49 -10.70 3.15
N GLU A 36 -0.30 -10.67 2.07
CA GLU A 36 -0.47 -9.49 1.24
C GLU A 36 -1.14 -8.34 2.00
N ASN A 37 -2.17 -8.64 2.80
CA ASN A 37 -2.87 -7.64 3.60
C ASN A 37 -2.02 -7.11 4.77
N GLU A 38 -1.23 -7.95 5.44
CA GLU A 38 -0.32 -7.52 6.51
C GLU A 38 0.91 -6.76 5.97
N ILE A 39 1.41 -7.11 4.79
CA ILE A 39 2.51 -6.36 4.14
C ILE A 39 2.02 -5.00 3.64
N GLN A 40 0.76 -4.88 3.24
CA GLN A 40 0.16 -3.61 2.85
C GLN A 40 0.18 -2.58 4.00
N ASP A 41 0.04 -3.01 5.25
CA ASP A 41 0.13 -2.15 6.44
C ASP A 41 1.57 -1.73 6.80
N ALA A 42 2.58 -2.46 6.32
CA ALA A 42 3.98 -2.13 6.55
C ALA A 42 4.49 -0.97 5.65
N PHE A 43 3.77 -0.65 4.56
CA PHE A 43 4.13 0.40 3.61
C PHE A 43 3.04 1.47 3.52
N CYS A 44 3.39 2.74 3.76
CA CYS A 44 2.41 3.81 3.60
C CYS A 44 1.88 3.83 2.17
N SER A 45 0.56 3.73 2.03
CA SER A 45 -0.10 3.71 0.73
C SER A 45 -0.08 5.09 0.03
N GLY A 46 -0.23 5.05 -1.29
CA GLY A 46 -0.33 6.24 -2.14
C GLY A 46 1.02 6.91 -2.47
N LYS A 47 0.96 8.01 -3.22
CA LYS A 47 2.14 8.77 -3.65
C LYS A 47 2.87 9.36 -2.44
N GLN A 48 4.21 9.31 -2.47
CA GLN A 48 5.06 9.64 -1.31
C GLN A 48 5.89 10.93 -1.49
N SER A 49 5.99 11.47 -2.70
CA SER A 49 6.85 12.62 -3.02
C SER A 49 6.29 13.43 -4.18
N TRP A 50 6.46 14.76 -4.12
CA TRP A 50 5.90 15.70 -5.09
C TRP A 50 6.94 16.73 -5.59
N PRO A 51 7.98 16.30 -6.31
CA PRO A 51 9.02 17.22 -6.80
C PRO A 51 8.48 18.36 -7.69
N GLU A 52 7.39 18.12 -8.40
CA GLU A 52 6.72 19.08 -9.28
C GLU A 52 6.07 20.26 -8.55
N LEU A 53 5.89 20.17 -7.23
CA LEU A 53 5.27 21.21 -6.41
C LEU A 53 6.27 22.23 -5.87
N VAL A 54 7.57 22.02 -6.06
CA VAL A 54 8.60 23.03 -5.73
C VAL A 54 8.37 24.28 -6.58
N GLY A 55 8.40 25.44 -5.95
CA GLY A 55 8.11 26.73 -6.59
C GLY A 55 6.62 27.04 -6.76
N LYS A 56 5.71 26.18 -6.30
CA LYS A 56 4.26 26.45 -6.30
C LYS A 56 3.79 27.07 -4.98
N PRO A 57 2.67 27.80 -4.97
CA PRO A 57 2.02 28.27 -3.74
C PRO A 57 1.62 27.09 -2.84
N ALA A 58 1.82 27.25 -1.52
CA ALA A 58 1.51 26.22 -0.53
C ALA A 58 0.06 25.74 -0.57
N GLU A 59 -0.89 26.66 -0.78
CA GLU A 59 -2.31 26.32 -0.87
C GLU A 59 -2.62 25.42 -2.09
N TYR A 60 -2.00 25.72 -3.24
CA TYR A 60 -2.11 24.88 -4.43
C TYR A 60 -1.49 23.51 -4.19
N ALA A 61 -0.26 23.48 -3.63
CA ALA A 61 0.45 22.24 -3.34
C ALA A 61 -0.35 21.34 -2.38
N LYS A 62 -0.95 21.91 -1.34
CA LYS A 62 -1.81 21.20 -0.39
C LYS A 62 -2.97 20.49 -1.10
N LYS A 63 -3.71 21.19 -1.96
CA LYS A 63 -4.84 20.63 -2.72
C LYS A 63 -4.41 19.48 -3.63
N ILE A 64 -3.25 19.57 -4.27
CA ILE A 64 -2.72 18.49 -5.10
C ILE A 64 -2.35 17.27 -4.26
N ILE A 65 -1.63 17.46 -3.15
CA ILE A 65 -1.20 16.37 -2.27
C ILE A 65 -2.40 15.61 -1.71
N GLU A 66 -3.39 16.31 -1.15
CA GLU A 66 -4.59 15.68 -0.56
C GLU A 66 -5.46 14.97 -1.62
N LYS A 67 -5.44 15.47 -2.87
CA LYS A 67 -6.11 14.81 -4.00
C LYS A 67 -5.40 13.55 -4.46
N GLU A 68 -4.06 13.58 -4.54
CA GLU A 68 -3.26 12.46 -5.04
C GLU A 68 -2.97 11.39 -3.99
N ASN A 69 -3.03 11.76 -2.70
CA ASN A 69 -2.90 10.85 -1.59
C ASN A 69 -3.96 11.15 -0.52
N PRO A 70 -5.09 10.42 -0.49
CA PRO A 70 -6.20 10.67 0.44
C PRO A 70 -5.87 10.51 1.93
N ILE A 71 -4.80 9.78 2.27
CA ILE A 71 -4.34 9.66 3.66
C ILE A 71 -3.43 10.83 4.08
N ALA A 72 -3.14 11.77 3.17
CA ALA A 72 -2.19 12.83 3.44
C ALA A 72 -2.76 13.92 4.37
N HIS A 73 -1.95 14.30 5.35
CA HIS A 73 -2.17 15.39 6.28
C HIS A 73 -1.06 16.43 6.11
N VAL A 74 -1.39 17.53 5.46
CA VAL A 74 -0.42 18.54 5.05
C VAL A 74 -0.27 19.63 6.12
N SER A 75 0.97 19.84 6.58
CA SER A 75 1.35 20.94 7.47
C SER A 75 2.33 21.89 6.79
N VAL A 76 2.13 23.20 6.93
CA VAL A 76 3.00 24.22 6.34
C VAL A 76 4.05 24.65 7.37
N LEU A 77 5.32 24.64 6.98
CA LEU A 77 6.45 25.06 7.80
C LEU A 77 7.14 26.27 7.17
N PHE A 78 7.04 27.42 7.85
CA PHE A 78 7.80 28.63 7.50
C PHE A 78 9.22 28.57 8.10
N PRO A 79 10.15 29.41 7.62
CA PRO A 79 11.52 29.40 8.13
C PRO A 79 11.55 29.61 9.66
N GLY A 80 12.39 28.84 10.35
CA GLY A 80 12.52 28.88 11.81
C GLY A 80 11.53 28.00 12.60
N MET A 81 10.52 27.42 11.95
CA MET A 81 9.65 26.43 12.63
C MET A 81 10.37 25.09 12.84
N PRO A 82 10.18 24.43 13.99
CA PRO A 82 10.71 23.10 14.22
C PRO A 82 9.98 22.06 13.34
N ARG A 83 10.76 21.23 12.63
CA ARG A 83 10.24 20.08 11.90
C ARG A 83 10.44 18.80 12.74
N PRO A 84 9.37 18.07 13.09
CA PRO A 84 9.49 16.74 13.69
C PRO A 84 10.35 15.80 12.82
N GLY A 85 11.26 15.05 13.44
CA GLY A 85 12.19 14.15 12.76
C GLY A 85 11.76 12.68 12.70
N ASN A 86 10.67 12.29 13.37
CA ASN A 86 10.11 10.95 13.24
C ASN A 86 9.43 10.76 11.87
N TYR A 87 9.13 9.53 11.48
CA TYR A 87 8.38 9.25 10.25
C TYR A 87 6.94 8.83 10.60
N VAL A 88 5.95 9.44 9.96
CA VAL A 88 4.51 9.17 10.17
C VAL A 88 3.81 9.08 8.81
N CYS A 89 3.16 7.94 8.54
CA CYS A 89 2.34 7.79 7.34
C CYS A 89 1.27 8.88 7.25
N GLY A 90 1.02 9.36 6.03
CA GLY A 90 0.09 10.45 5.77
C GLY A 90 0.66 11.84 6.06
N ARG A 91 1.61 12.01 6.98
CA ARG A 91 2.13 13.36 7.27
C ARG A 91 2.97 13.88 6.11
N VAL A 92 2.70 15.10 5.65
CA VAL A 92 3.51 15.78 4.63
C VAL A 92 3.78 17.20 5.08
N PHE A 93 5.05 17.61 5.07
CA PHE A 93 5.43 18.98 5.36
C PHE A 93 5.66 19.77 4.06
N LEU A 94 4.96 20.91 3.93
CA LEU A 94 5.27 21.95 2.95
C LEU A 94 6.24 22.93 3.58
N VAL A 95 7.54 22.78 3.28
CA VAL A 95 8.56 23.75 3.70
C VAL A 95 8.56 24.91 2.70
N VAL A 96 8.24 26.10 3.18
CA VAL A 96 7.98 27.29 2.36
C VAL A 96 8.88 28.46 2.77
N ASP A 97 8.97 29.48 1.90
CA ASP A 97 9.46 30.80 2.29
C ASP A 97 8.36 31.68 2.90
N TRP A 98 8.71 32.94 3.19
CA TRP A 98 7.77 33.93 3.73
C TRP A 98 6.67 34.36 2.74
N GLU A 99 6.81 34.05 1.46
CA GLU A 99 5.79 34.24 0.43
C GLU A 99 4.90 33.00 0.25
N ALA A 100 5.03 32.00 1.14
CA ALA A 100 4.34 30.72 1.10
C ALA A 100 4.60 29.93 -0.19
N ILE A 101 5.79 30.08 -0.78
CA ILE A 101 6.24 29.31 -1.93
C ILE A 101 7.05 28.11 -1.46
N VAL A 102 6.69 26.92 -1.94
CA VAL A 102 7.34 25.66 -1.59
C VAL A 102 8.80 25.67 -2.05
N LYS A 103 9.75 25.45 -1.12
CA LYS A 103 11.19 25.45 -1.40
C LYS A 103 11.82 24.07 -1.45
N ILE A 104 11.24 23.10 -0.75
CA ILE A 104 11.75 21.73 -0.67
C ILE A 104 10.69 20.80 -1.21
N THR A 105 11.10 19.74 -1.92
CA THR A 105 10.20 18.69 -2.37
C THR A 105 9.37 18.15 -1.19
N PRO A 106 8.04 18.28 -1.24
CA PRO A 106 7.17 17.66 -0.25
C PRO A 106 7.34 16.14 -0.30
N ARG A 107 7.50 15.53 0.87
CA ARG A 107 7.63 14.08 1.04
C ARG A 107 6.79 13.65 2.22
N MET A 108 6.21 12.46 2.12
CA MET A 108 5.58 11.80 3.26
C MET A 108 6.64 11.51 4.32
N GLY A 109 6.29 11.73 5.59
CA GLY A 109 7.17 11.56 6.73
C GLY A 109 6.80 12.43 7.92
#